data_AF-A0A9Q9EX41-F1
#
_entry.id   AF-A0A9Q9EX41-F1
#
_cell.length_a   1.000
_cell.length_b   1.000
_cell.length_c   1.000
_cell.angle_alpha   90.00
_cell.angle_beta   90.00
_cell.angle_gamma   90.00
#
_symmetry.space_group_name_H-M   'P 1'
#
loop_
_entity.id
_entity.type
_entity.pdbx_description
1 polymer ?
#
loop_
_entity_poly.entity_id
_entity_poly.type
_entity_poly.pdbx_seq_one_letter_code
_entity_poly.pdbx_strand_id
1 'polypeptide(L)'
;MKQKKIVSRVVSLIFLMSVLSMVSLLLISCTGKDENGKSTSKTTVKKKANPPSDFKYDLTKDGKGIKITEFLGEGVDIVIPDTIEDMPVTELEFFGYNSGRLNTKIKSGEQVWNNYLKRYVDVMKPVNSIVVPPSVNIIGESCFFWVKGVDIDISKLKKIGRDAFAGTEFVNTSITISKDTEFPGPGEGGYRTTQAFYGSNITSVTLEEGRKELFIGFAECKNLENVIIPSSIKKMSEYEFEDCPRLSLKTRQAIKDAGYKGSF
;
A
#
# COMPACT_ATOMS: atom_id res chain seq x y z
N MET A 1 -46.32 13.49 -4.75
CA MET A 1 -45.38 12.86 -3.79
C MET A 1 -44.17 12.37 -4.58
N LYS A 2 -43.12 13.20 -4.69
CA LYS A 2 -41.88 13.21 -3.87
C LYS A 2 -40.80 12.25 -4.38
N GLN A 3 -39.80 12.89 -5.02
CA GLN A 3 -38.35 12.68 -4.89
C GLN A 3 -37.71 11.36 -5.31
N LYS A 4 -36.90 11.41 -6.40
CA LYS A 4 -35.44 11.20 -6.41
C LYS A 4 -34.93 11.10 -7.86
N LYS A 5 -34.33 12.18 -8.39
CA LYS A 5 -33.40 12.18 -9.54
C LYS A 5 -32.86 13.60 -9.76
N ILE A 6 -32.00 14.05 -8.85
CA ILE A 6 -31.17 15.27 -8.91
C ILE A 6 -29.94 14.88 -8.04
N VAL A 7 -28.69 14.77 -8.48
CA VAL A 7 -27.86 15.61 -9.35
C VAL A 7 -26.89 14.71 -10.14
N SER A 8 -26.86 14.84 -11.46
CA SER A 8 -25.72 14.45 -12.31
C SER A 8 -25.49 15.64 -13.23
N ARG A 9 -24.24 16.13 -13.28
CA ARG A 9 -23.75 17.28 -14.06
C ARG A 9 -24.18 18.67 -13.58
N VAL A 10 -23.36 19.34 -12.76
CA VAL A 10 -22.94 20.76 -12.89
C VAL A 10 -21.71 20.96 -11.97
N VAL A 11 -20.50 20.94 -12.53
CA VAL A 11 -19.41 21.89 -12.19
C VAL A 11 -18.52 21.97 -13.44
N SER A 12 -18.99 22.71 -14.44
CA SER A 12 -18.16 23.25 -15.51
C SER A 12 -18.38 24.75 -15.52
N LEU A 13 -17.26 25.49 -15.56
CA LEU A 13 -17.09 26.95 -15.61
C LEU A 13 -17.33 27.72 -14.29
N ILE A 14 -16.25 28.24 -13.70
CA ILE A 14 -15.95 29.68 -13.50
C ILE A 14 -14.71 29.80 -12.58
N PHE A 15 -13.51 29.96 -13.17
CA PHE A 15 -12.60 31.09 -12.92
C PHE A 15 -11.39 30.99 -13.85
N LEU A 16 -11.46 31.77 -14.93
CA LEU A 16 -10.33 32.15 -15.75
C LEU A 16 -9.55 33.23 -14.96
N MET A 17 -8.42 32.89 -14.33
CA MET A 17 -7.38 33.86 -14.00
C MET A 17 -6.00 33.22 -14.18
N SER A 18 -5.33 33.72 -15.21
CA SER A 18 -3.92 33.59 -15.53
C SER A 18 -3.03 33.99 -14.35
N VAL A 19 -2.10 33.10 -13.96
CA VAL A 19 -0.75 33.53 -13.56
C VAL A 19 0.24 32.45 -14.00
N LEU A 20 1.05 32.75 -15.02
CA LEU A 20 2.38 32.15 -15.15
C LEU A 20 3.10 32.43 -13.83
N SER A 21 3.29 31.42 -12.98
CA SER A 21 4.14 31.56 -11.80
C SER A 21 5.40 30.73 -11.99
N MET A 22 6.51 31.45 -11.86
CA MET A 22 7.87 31.08 -12.19
C MET A 22 8.32 29.83 -11.47
N VAL A 23 9.14 29.05 -12.17
CA VAL A 23 10.00 28.01 -11.61
C VAL A 23 10.77 28.63 -10.44
N SER A 24 10.35 28.30 -9.22
CA SER A 24 11.04 28.64 -7.99
C SER A 24 11.57 27.32 -7.41
N LEU A 25 12.75 26.91 -7.87
CA LEU A 25 13.53 25.86 -7.22
C LEU A 25 13.92 26.36 -5.83
N LEU A 26 13.14 26.01 -4.80
CA LEU A 26 13.57 26.17 -3.41
C LEU A 26 14.52 25.02 -3.06
N LEU A 27 15.81 25.27 -3.28
CA LEU A 27 16.89 24.50 -2.68
C LEU A 27 16.90 24.80 -1.18
N ILE A 28 16.42 23.86 -0.36
CA ILE A 28 16.66 23.93 1.09
C ILE A 28 17.93 23.14 1.37
N SER A 29 19.05 23.83 1.53
CA SER A 29 20.30 23.23 2.03
C SER A 29 20.23 23.15 3.56
N CYS A 30 19.95 21.97 4.11
CA CYS A 30 20.21 21.72 5.53
C CYS A 30 21.67 21.25 5.67
N THR A 31 22.52 22.08 6.28
CA THR A 31 23.92 21.73 6.56
C THR A 31 24.00 20.93 7.86
N GLY A 32 24.23 19.63 7.77
CA GLY A 32 24.76 18.82 8.87
C GLY A 32 26.17 18.35 8.52
N LYS A 33 27.16 18.64 9.36
CA LYS A 33 28.50 18.02 9.29
C LYS A 33 28.50 16.81 10.22
N ASP A 34 28.91 15.66 9.73
CA ASP A 34 29.40 14.56 10.55
C ASP A 34 30.90 14.33 10.30
N GLU A 35 31.52 13.65 11.26
CA GLU A 35 32.97 13.64 11.51
C GLU A 35 33.76 12.65 10.65
N ASN A 36 33.29 12.30 9.45
CA ASN A 36 34.02 11.37 8.54
C ASN A 36 34.03 11.75 7.04
N GLY A 37 33.84 13.03 6.70
CA GLY A 37 34.52 13.65 5.55
C GLY A 37 34.31 13.08 4.14
N LYS A 38 33.27 12.27 3.87
CA LYS A 38 32.94 11.82 2.51
C LYS A 38 31.49 12.15 2.16
N SER A 39 31.32 13.29 1.49
CA SER A 39 30.07 13.80 0.94
C SER A 39 29.57 12.94 -0.22
N THR A 40 28.54 12.13 0.01
CA THR A 40 27.62 11.74 -1.07
C THR A 40 26.26 12.35 -0.77
N SER A 41 25.98 13.49 -1.41
CA SER A 41 24.65 14.09 -1.41
C SER A 41 23.67 13.13 -2.10
N LYS A 42 22.80 12.46 -1.34
CA LYS A 42 21.54 11.96 -1.92
C LYS A 42 20.64 13.18 -2.10
N THR A 43 20.78 13.81 -3.26
CA THR A 43 19.87 14.84 -3.74
C THR A 43 18.52 14.18 -4.00
N THR A 44 17.62 14.18 -3.03
CA THR A 44 16.24 13.78 -3.26
C THR A 44 15.55 14.91 -4.02
N VAL A 45 15.55 14.83 -5.34
CA VAL A 45 14.68 15.66 -6.18
C VAL A 45 13.25 15.28 -5.80
N LYS A 46 12.53 16.17 -5.11
CA LYS A 46 11.09 15.98 -4.88
C LYS A 46 10.42 15.90 -6.24
N LYS A 47 10.00 14.70 -6.66
CA LYS A 47 9.24 14.52 -7.90
C LYS A 47 7.97 15.36 -7.79
N LYS A 48 7.61 16.07 -8.86
CA LYS A 48 6.40 16.88 -8.91
C LYS A 48 5.17 15.95 -8.83
N ALA A 49 4.22 16.27 -7.97
CA ALA A 49 2.96 15.54 -7.88
C ALA A 49 2.17 15.61 -9.20
N ASN A 50 1.46 14.53 -9.52
CA ASN A 50 0.48 14.52 -10.60
C ASN A 50 -0.62 15.55 -10.31
N PRO A 51 -1.15 16.23 -11.34
CA PRO A 51 -2.26 17.15 -11.16
C PRO A 51 -3.50 16.41 -10.66
N PRO A 52 -4.39 17.05 -9.88
CA PRO A 52 -5.64 16.45 -9.44
C PRO A 52 -6.52 15.86 -10.56
N SER A 53 -6.42 16.42 -11.78
CA SER A 53 -7.11 15.92 -12.97
C SER A 53 -6.72 14.50 -13.37
N ASP A 54 -5.58 14.00 -12.91
CA ASP A 54 -5.14 12.61 -13.12
C ASP A 54 -5.83 11.64 -12.17
N PHE A 55 -6.71 12.09 -11.27
CA PHE A 55 -7.35 11.25 -10.26
C PHE A 55 -8.86 11.40 -10.26
N LYS A 56 -9.56 10.30 -10.01
CA LYS A 56 -10.94 10.31 -9.56
C LYS A 56 -10.97 10.20 -8.05
N TYR A 57 -11.74 11.05 -7.39
CA TYR A 57 -11.75 11.12 -5.93
C TYR A 57 -13.11 11.53 -5.38
N ASP A 58 -13.35 11.16 -4.13
CA ASP A 58 -14.51 11.54 -3.32
C ASP A 58 -14.04 12.14 -1.98
N LEU A 59 -14.97 12.73 -1.23
CA LEU A 59 -14.74 13.03 0.19
C LEU A 59 -14.68 11.72 1.00
N THR A 60 -13.85 11.70 2.04
CA THR A 60 -13.90 10.66 3.07
C THR A 60 -15.27 10.66 3.77
N LYS A 61 -15.63 9.54 4.42
CA LYS A 61 -16.95 9.41 5.09
C LYS A 61 -17.18 10.46 6.18
N ASP A 62 -16.12 10.93 6.83
CA ASP A 62 -16.17 11.98 7.84
C ASP A 62 -16.05 13.40 7.24
N GLY A 63 -15.85 13.52 5.93
CA GLY A 63 -15.73 14.78 5.19
C GLY A 63 -14.43 15.55 5.46
N LYS A 64 -13.42 14.94 6.09
CA LYS A 64 -12.19 15.62 6.51
C LYS A 64 -10.99 15.44 5.58
N GLY A 65 -11.13 14.61 4.54
CA GLY A 65 -10.06 14.35 3.58
C GLY A 65 -10.58 13.91 2.23
N ILE A 66 -9.63 13.63 1.35
CA ILE A 66 -9.84 13.12 0.01
C ILE A 66 -9.55 11.63 -0.01
N LYS A 67 -10.44 10.92 -0.68
CA LYS A 67 -10.34 9.51 -0.99
C LYS A 67 -10.16 9.33 -2.49
N ILE A 68 -8.97 8.93 -2.92
CA ILE A 68 -8.71 8.62 -4.32
C ILE A 68 -9.26 7.22 -4.63
N THR A 69 -9.94 7.10 -5.76
CA THR A 69 -10.62 5.86 -6.20
C THR A 69 -10.12 5.37 -7.56
N GLU A 70 -9.39 6.20 -8.32
CA GLU A 70 -8.88 5.83 -9.64
C GLU A 70 -7.75 6.78 -10.06
N PHE A 71 -6.78 6.25 -10.81
CA PHE A 71 -5.79 7.06 -11.55
C PHE A 71 -6.15 7.07 -13.03
N LEU A 72 -6.42 8.26 -13.56
CA LEU A 72 -6.83 8.54 -14.94
C LEU A 72 -5.66 8.92 -15.85
N GLY A 73 -4.52 9.29 -15.26
CA GLY A 73 -3.34 9.72 -15.99
C GLY A 73 -2.75 8.66 -16.92
N GLU A 74 -1.83 9.10 -17.78
CA GLU A 74 -1.09 8.26 -18.73
C GLU A 74 0.35 7.99 -18.27
N GLY A 75 0.82 8.74 -17.27
CA GLY A 75 2.15 8.58 -16.71
C GLY A 75 2.34 7.25 -16.01
N VAL A 76 3.53 6.66 -16.18
CA VAL A 76 3.93 5.40 -15.55
C VAL A 76 4.68 5.60 -14.22
N ASP A 77 5.08 6.84 -13.92
CA ASP A 77 5.60 7.25 -12.62
C ASP A 77 4.56 8.16 -11.97
N ILE A 78 3.95 7.67 -10.90
CA ILE A 78 2.82 8.32 -10.23
C ILE A 78 3.31 8.93 -8.92
N VAL A 79 3.00 10.19 -8.69
CA VAL A 79 3.26 10.90 -7.44
C VAL A 79 1.93 11.47 -6.98
N ILE A 80 1.34 10.82 -5.98
CA ILE A 80 0.05 11.22 -5.46
C ILE A 80 0.23 12.53 -4.68
N PRO A 81 -0.58 13.57 -4.93
CA PRO A 81 -0.45 14.83 -4.23
C PRO A 81 -0.84 14.69 -2.74
N ASP A 82 -0.16 15.40 -1.84
CA ASP A 82 -0.53 15.48 -0.42
C ASP A 82 -1.94 16.05 -0.22
N THR A 83 -2.37 16.93 -1.14
CA THR A 83 -3.67 17.59 -1.10
C THR A 83 -4.32 17.68 -2.48
N ILE A 84 -5.64 17.56 -2.53
CA ILE A 84 -6.47 17.91 -3.68
C ILE A 84 -7.50 18.94 -3.21
N GLU A 85 -7.58 20.08 -3.90
CA GLU A 85 -8.48 21.19 -3.54
C GLU A 85 -8.30 21.64 -2.07
N ASP A 86 -7.05 21.84 -1.65
CA ASP A 86 -6.63 22.20 -0.28
C ASP A 86 -7.04 21.21 0.83
N MET A 87 -7.57 20.05 0.46
CA MET A 87 -7.90 19.00 1.40
C MET A 87 -6.89 17.86 1.35
N PRO A 88 -6.52 17.25 2.50
CA PRO A 88 -5.51 16.22 2.55
C PRO A 88 -6.00 14.93 1.88
N VAL A 89 -5.14 14.30 1.07
CA VAL A 89 -5.36 12.94 0.57
C VAL A 89 -5.05 11.96 1.69
N THR A 90 -6.08 11.31 2.23
CA THR A 90 -5.95 10.47 3.43
C THR A 90 -6.28 9.01 3.19
N GLU A 91 -7.03 8.72 2.12
CA GLU A 91 -7.48 7.38 1.80
C GLU A 91 -7.19 7.07 0.33
N LEU A 92 -6.62 5.89 0.09
CA LEU A 92 -6.48 5.34 -1.25
C LEU A 92 -7.36 4.11 -1.31
N GLU A 93 -8.52 4.25 -1.95
CA GLU A 93 -9.29 3.09 -2.34
C GLU A 93 -8.71 2.49 -3.63
N PHE A 94 -8.99 1.21 -3.80
CA PHE A 94 -8.73 0.41 -4.99
C PHE A 94 -8.41 1.23 -6.24
N PHE A 95 -7.17 1.19 -6.73
CA PHE A 95 -6.72 1.94 -7.92
C PHE A 95 -7.28 1.39 -9.23
N GLY A 96 -8.52 0.88 -9.27
CA GLY A 96 -9.23 0.60 -10.51
C GLY A 96 -8.55 -0.41 -11.47
N TYR A 97 -7.42 -1.02 -11.13
CA TYR A 97 -6.67 -1.84 -12.07
C TYR A 97 -7.22 -3.26 -12.22
N ASN A 98 -8.24 -3.66 -11.44
CA ASN A 98 -8.63 -5.07 -11.31
C ASN A 98 -10.11 -5.37 -10.95
N SER A 99 -11.09 -4.50 -11.20
CA SER A 99 -12.48 -4.80 -10.85
C SER A 99 -13.32 -5.25 -12.05
N GLY A 100 -12.89 -6.33 -12.69
CA GLY A 100 -13.89 -7.34 -12.97
C GLY A 100 -14.25 -7.94 -11.61
N ARG A 101 -15.40 -7.59 -11.02
CA ARG A 101 -15.92 -8.22 -9.80
C ARG A 101 -15.89 -9.73 -10.00
N LEU A 102 -14.92 -10.43 -9.42
CA LEU A 102 -14.92 -11.89 -9.47
C LEU A 102 -15.72 -12.41 -8.31
N ASN A 103 -16.98 -12.68 -8.63
CA ASN A 103 -17.89 -13.45 -7.81
C ASN A 103 -17.59 -14.96 -7.89
N THR A 104 -16.33 -15.36 -8.11
CA THR A 104 -15.97 -16.77 -8.28
C THR A 104 -15.11 -17.20 -7.11
N LYS A 105 -15.62 -18.16 -6.34
CA LYS A 105 -14.87 -18.90 -5.32
C LYS A 105 -13.65 -19.56 -6.00
N ILE A 106 -12.48 -18.96 -5.87
CA ILE A 106 -11.23 -19.51 -6.43
C ILE A 106 -10.69 -20.57 -5.45
N LYS A 107 -10.35 -21.75 -5.96
CA LYS A 107 -9.64 -22.79 -5.21
C LYS A 107 -8.13 -22.52 -5.29
N SER A 108 -7.42 -22.65 -4.17
CA SER A 108 -6.00 -22.37 -4.02
C SER A 108 -5.10 -23.29 -4.88
N GLY A 109 -4.08 -22.71 -5.53
CA GLY A 109 -3.00 -23.42 -6.22
C GLY A 109 -2.22 -22.52 -7.21
N GLU A 110 -0.89 -22.65 -7.24
CA GLU A 110 0.05 -21.85 -8.07
C GLU A 110 -0.35 -21.81 -9.56
N GLN A 111 -0.86 -22.93 -10.09
CA GLN A 111 -1.22 -23.07 -11.51
C GLN A 111 -2.56 -22.39 -11.88
N VAL A 112 -3.49 -22.28 -10.93
CA VAL A 112 -4.77 -21.56 -11.13
C VAL A 112 -4.52 -20.05 -11.10
N TRP A 113 -3.59 -19.61 -10.25
CA TRP A 113 -3.16 -18.21 -10.17
C TRP A 113 -2.35 -17.75 -11.38
N ASN A 114 -1.47 -18.58 -11.93
CA ASN A 114 -0.68 -18.22 -13.13
C ASN A 114 -1.55 -18.06 -14.40
N ASN A 115 -2.60 -18.88 -14.54
CA ASN A 115 -3.58 -18.73 -15.63
C ASN A 115 -4.49 -17.51 -15.42
N TYR A 116 -4.73 -17.13 -14.17
CA TYR A 116 -5.37 -15.88 -13.81
C TYR A 116 -4.46 -14.71 -14.24
N LEU A 117 -3.25 -14.60 -13.69
CA LEU A 117 -2.26 -13.56 -14.00
C LEU A 117 -2.01 -13.35 -15.50
N LYS A 118 -1.88 -14.44 -16.28
CA LYS A 118 -1.64 -14.34 -17.74
C LYS A 118 -2.73 -13.57 -18.49
N ARG A 119 -3.97 -13.57 -18.00
CA ARG A 119 -5.10 -12.83 -18.61
C ARG A 119 -5.18 -11.37 -18.16
N TYR A 120 -4.46 -10.99 -17.11
CA TYR A 120 -4.44 -9.65 -16.52
C TYR A 120 -3.28 -8.77 -17.00
N VAL A 121 -2.11 -9.37 -17.28
CA VAL A 121 -0.90 -8.63 -17.70
C VAL A 121 -1.12 -7.83 -19.00
N ASP A 122 -1.95 -8.32 -19.91
CA ASP A 122 -2.19 -7.65 -21.20
C ASP A 122 -3.11 -6.41 -21.11
N VAL A 123 -3.79 -6.19 -19.97
CA VAL A 123 -4.74 -5.07 -19.78
C VAL A 123 -4.31 -4.06 -18.70
N MET A 124 -3.18 -4.29 -18.03
CA MET A 124 -2.65 -3.35 -17.03
C MET A 124 -1.88 -2.23 -17.72
N LYS A 125 -2.17 -0.96 -17.37
CA LYS A 125 -1.24 0.13 -17.70
C LYS A 125 0.06 -0.12 -16.93
N PRO A 126 1.23 -0.12 -17.59
CA PRO A 126 2.49 -0.31 -16.88
C PRO A 126 2.69 0.83 -15.88
N VAL A 127 2.99 0.50 -14.63
CA VAL A 127 3.39 1.46 -13.59
C VAL A 127 4.79 1.07 -13.12
N ASN A 128 5.72 2.03 -13.20
CA ASN A 128 7.10 1.89 -12.77
C ASN A 128 7.29 2.26 -11.31
N SER A 129 6.63 3.35 -10.87
CA SER A 129 6.70 3.79 -9.48
C SER A 129 5.44 4.52 -9.04
N ILE A 130 5.12 4.38 -7.75
CA ILE A 130 4.09 5.17 -7.07
C ILE A 130 4.69 5.76 -5.80
N VAL A 131 4.63 7.08 -5.65
CA VAL A 131 4.97 7.77 -4.40
C VAL A 131 3.67 8.12 -3.67
N VAL A 132 3.52 7.59 -2.46
CA VAL A 132 2.36 7.80 -1.60
C VAL A 132 2.67 8.87 -0.56
N PRO A 133 1.84 9.93 -0.44
CA PRO A 133 2.10 11.03 0.49
C PRO A 133 1.91 10.60 1.95
N PRO A 134 2.63 11.22 2.90
CA PRO A 134 2.52 10.89 4.33
C PRO A 134 1.15 11.13 4.95
N SER A 135 0.28 11.91 4.32
CA SER A 135 -1.11 12.15 4.76
C SER A 135 -2.00 10.91 4.62
N VAL A 136 -1.65 10.00 3.71
CA VAL A 136 -2.39 8.75 3.51
C VAL A 136 -2.21 7.83 4.70
N ASN A 137 -3.34 7.44 5.29
CA ASN A 137 -3.37 6.58 6.48
C ASN A 137 -4.34 5.40 6.34
N ILE A 138 -5.08 5.30 5.23
CA ILE A 138 -5.97 4.17 4.92
C ILE A 138 -5.67 3.69 3.51
N ILE A 139 -5.36 2.40 3.39
CA ILE A 139 -5.20 1.69 2.12
C ILE A 139 -6.32 0.67 1.98
N GLY A 140 -7.08 0.78 0.90
CA GLY A 140 -8.20 -0.09 0.58
C GLY A 140 -7.79 -1.50 0.14
N GLU A 141 -8.79 -2.35 -0.06
CA GLU A 141 -8.62 -3.70 -0.60
C GLU A 141 -7.95 -3.65 -1.99
N SER A 142 -6.96 -4.53 -2.20
CA SER A 142 -6.21 -4.71 -3.43
C SER A 142 -5.61 -3.44 -4.05
N CYS A 143 -5.39 -2.39 -3.25
CA CYS A 143 -5.01 -1.06 -3.72
C CYS A 143 -3.71 -1.06 -4.55
N PHE A 144 -2.67 -1.75 -4.08
CA PHE A 144 -1.36 -1.87 -4.73
C PHE A 144 -1.03 -3.30 -5.16
N PHE A 145 -2.07 -4.11 -5.38
CA PHE A 145 -1.92 -5.51 -5.78
C PHE A 145 -1.08 -5.64 -7.06
N TRP A 146 0.06 -6.33 -6.98
CA TRP A 146 1.05 -6.52 -8.06
C TRP A 146 1.64 -5.23 -8.65
N VAL A 147 1.63 -4.14 -7.89
CA VAL A 147 2.21 -2.87 -8.31
C VAL A 147 3.70 -2.83 -7.99
N LYS A 148 4.50 -2.27 -8.91
CA LYS A 148 5.94 -2.10 -8.75
C LYS A 148 6.32 -0.69 -8.30
N GLY A 149 7.41 -0.59 -7.56
CA GLY A 149 8.02 0.67 -7.15
C GLY A 149 7.14 1.51 -6.22
N VAL A 150 6.42 0.87 -5.28
CA VAL A 150 5.59 1.59 -4.30
C VAL A 150 6.47 2.15 -3.18
N ASP A 151 6.56 3.47 -3.09
CA ASP A 151 7.21 4.23 -2.03
C ASP A 151 6.15 4.75 -1.06
N ILE A 152 6.08 4.12 0.12
CA ILE A 152 5.07 4.37 1.15
C ILE A 152 5.64 4.10 2.54
N ASP A 153 5.26 4.92 3.52
CA ASP A 153 5.54 4.67 4.93
C ASP A 153 4.42 3.82 5.56
N ILE A 154 4.63 2.50 5.63
CA ILE A 154 3.69 1.55 6.23
C ILE A 154 3.42 1.87 7.71
N SER A 155 4.36 2.49 8.43
CA SER A 155 4.23 2.75 9.87
C SER A 155 3.14 3.77 10.21
N LYS A 156 2.70 4.57 9.23
CA LYS A 156 1.66 5.59 9.40
C LYS A 156 0.25 5.10 9.11
N LEU A 157 0.12 3.88 8.60
CA LEU A 157 -1.16 3.34 8.16
C LEU A 157 -2.00 2.91 9.37
N LYS A 158 -3.18 3.50 9.48
CA LYS A 158 -4.23 3.12 10.44
C LYS A 158 -5.01 1.91 9.96
N LYS A 159 -5.16 1.72 8.66
CA LYS A 159 -5.90 0.59 8.09
C LYS A 159 -5.30 0.11 6.79
N ILE A 160 -5.18 -1.21 6.65
CA ILE A 160 -4.73 -1.89 5.45
C ILE A 160 -5.77 -2.94 5.06
N GLY A 161 -6.27 -2.84 3.83
CA GLY A 161 -7.26 -3.75 3.26
C GLY A 161 -6.72 -5.15 2.96
N ARG A 162 -7.65 -6.04 2.61
CA ARG A 162 -7.33 -7.38 2.08
C ARG A 162 -6.52 -7.25 0.79
N ASP A 163 -5.50 -8.08 0.63
CA ASP A 163 -4.62 -8.12 -0.56
C ASP A 163 -3.99 -6.76 -0.95
N ALA A 164 -4.02 -5.77 -0.05
CA ALA A 164 -3.69 -4.37 -0.36
C ALA A 164 -2.31 -4.21 -0.97
N PHE A 165 -1.34 -5.01 -0.53
CA PHE A 165 0.02 -5.05 -1.03
C PHE A 165 0.45 -6.45 -1.51
N ALA A 166 -0.50 -7.30 -1.90
CA ALA A 166 -0.14 -8.62 -2.38
C ALA A 166 0.58 -8.52 -3.74
N GLY A 167 1.76 -9.12 -3.85
CA GLY A 167 2.63 -9.02 -5.03
C GLY A 167 3.29 -7.65 -5.22
N THR A 168 3.15 -6.72 -4.27
CA THR A 168 3.76 -5.39 -4.38
C THR A 168 5.28 -5.45 -4.32
N GLU A 169 5.94 -4.72 -5.21
CA GLU A 169 7.37 -4.43 -5.11
C GLU A 169 7.57 -3.04 -4.49
N PHE A 170 7.88 -3.01 -3.19
CA PHE A 170 8.18 -1.79 -2.45
C PHE A 170 9.55 -1.22 -2.81
N VAL A 171 9.67 0.10 -2.76
CA VAL A 171 10.97 0.81 -2.81
C VAL A 171 11.75 0.59 -1.53
N ASN A 172 11.10 0.72 -0.37
CA ASN A 172 11.67 0.37 0.93
C ASN A 172 11.15 -1.00 1.37
N THR A 173 12.02 -2.00 1.41
CA THR A 173 11.66 -3.39 1.70
C THR A 173 11.69 -3.73 3.20
N SER A 174 12.15 -2.80 4.04
CA SER A 174 12.12 -2.92 5.50
C SER A 174 10.95 -2.12 6.05
N ILE A 175 9.93 -2.81 6.56
CA ILE A 175 8.68 -2.19 6.99
C ILE A 175 8.46 -2.31 8.50
N THR A 176 7.78 -1.32 9.06
CA THR A 176 7.26 -1.34 10.43
C THR A 176 5.74 -1.30 10.37
N ILE A 177 5.08 -2.23 11.05
CA ILE A 177 3.63 -2.28 11.16
C ILE A 177 3.24 -1.87 12.58
N SER A 178 2.45 -0.80 12.68
CA SER A 178 2.03 -0.30 13.98
C SER A 178 1.12 -1.29 14.71
N LYS A 179 1.15 -1.25 16.04
CA LYS A 179 0.24 -2.01 16.89
C LYS A 179 -1.23 -1.61 16.66
N ASP A 180 -1.44 -0.37 16.22
CA ASP A 180 -2.77 0.23 15.99
C ASP A 180 -3.25 0.08 14.54
N THR A 181 -2.45 -0.48 13.63
CA THR A 181 -2.89 -0.75 12.25
C THR A 181 -3.97 -1.83 12.23
N GLU A 182 -5.13 -1.47 11.71
CA GLU A 182 -6.27 -2.35 11.53
C GLU A 182 -6.14 -3.16 10.23
N PHE A 183 -6.45 -4.45 10.33
CA PHE A 183 -6.61 -5.36 9.20
C PHE A 183 -8.01 -5.98 9.29
N PRO A 184 -8.70 -6.26 8.16
CA PRO A 184 -10.03 -6.86 8.15
C PRO A 184 -10.07 -8.29 8.72
N GLY A 185 -8.92 -8.88 9.06
CA GLY A 185 -8.81 -10.23 9.62
C GLY A 185 -9.02 -11.33 8.57
N PRO A 186 -9.07 -12.61 8.99
CA PRO A 186 -9.45 -13.72 8.12
C PRO A 186 -10.89 -13.53 7.62
N GLY A 187 -11.12 -13.66 6.32
CA GLY A 187 -12.43 -13.40 5.71
C GLY A 187 -13.37 -14.61 5.75
N GLU A 188 -14.66 -14.36 5.64
CA GLU A 188 -15.63 -15.43 5.33
C GLU A 188 -15.34 -16.02 3.93
N GLY A 189 -15.40 -17.34 3.79
CA GLY A 189 -15.20 -18.01 2.49
C GLY A 189 -13.87 -18.76 2.32
N GLY A 190 -13.08 -18.94 3.39
CA GLY A 190 -11.92 -19.84 3.41
C GLY A 190 -10.55 -19.18 3.32
N TYR A 191 -10.49 -17.84 3.24
CA TYR A 191 -9.25 -17.09 3.39
C TYR A 191 -8.77 -17.14 4.85
N ARG A 192 -7.56 -17.65 5.06
CA ARG A 192 -7.02 -17.94 6.40
C ARG A 192 -6.20 -16.80 7.00
N THR A 193 -6.03 -15.70 6.26
CA THR A 193 -5.39 -14.43 6.66
C THR A 193 -6.00 -13.25 5.89
N THR A 194 -5.56 -12.03 6.18
CA THR A 194 -5.83 -10.83 5.35
C THR A 194 -5.06 -10.82 4.03
N GLN A 195 -3.95 -11.56 3.93
CA GLN A 195 -3.06 -11.61 2.75
C GLN A 195 -2.53 -10.23 2.32
N ALA A 196 -2.42 -9.28 3.26
CA ALA A 196 -2.08 -7.89 2.98
C ALA A 196 -0.73 -7.74 2.27
N PHE A 197 0.25 -8.60 2.57
CA PHE A 197 1.61 -8.53 2.01
C PHE A 197 2.01 -9.81 1.26
N TYR A 198 1.04 -10.66 0.90
CA TYR A 198 1.30 -11.94 0.24
C TYR A 198 2.21 -11.76 -0.98
N GLY A 199 3.32 -12.50 -1.07
CA GLY A 199 4.21 -12.44 -2.25
C GLY A 199 4.93 -11.11 -2.45
N SER A 200 4.91 -10.19 -1.49
CA SER A 200 5.62 -8.90 -1.62
C SER A 200 7.14 -9.07 -1.52
N ASN A 201 7.89 -8.06 -1.99
CA ASN A 201 9.35 -8.09 -2.00
C ASN A 201 10.02 -7.71 -0.66
N ILE A 202 9.25 -7.61 0.44
CA ILE A 202 9.76 -7.19 1.75
C ILE A 202 10.89 -8.12 2.23
N THR A 203 11.89 -7.51 2.90
CA THR A 203 13.07 -8.21 3.42
C THR A 203 13.08 -8.26 4.94
N SER A 204 12.48 -7.27 5.60
CA SER A 204 12.30 -7.28 7.04
C SER A 204 11.00 -6.65 7.51
N VAL A 205 10.45 -7.22 8.59
CA VAL A 205 9.22 -6.74 9.24
C VAL A 205 9.49 -6.51 10.72
N THR A 206 9.16 -5.30 11.18
CA THR A 206 9.07 -4.99 12.61
C THR A 206 7.59 -4.82 12.98
N LEU A 207 7.09 -5.64 13.91
CA LEU A 207 5.74 -5.46 14.46
C LEU A 207 5.87 -4.74 15.80
N GLU A 208 5.18 -3.62 15.99
CA GLU A 208 5.17 -2.94 17.28
C GLU A 208 4.51 -3.78 18.38
N GLU A 209 4.99 -3.62 19.62
CA GLU A 209 4.45 -4.32 20.79
C GLU A 209 3.00 -3.91 21.07
N GLY A 210 2.15 -4.87 21.46
CA GLY A 210 0.76 -4.63 21.86
C GLY A 210 -0.28 -5.32 20.98
N ARG A 211 0.10 -5.79 19.78
CA ARG A 211 -0.76 -6.62 18.93
C ARG A 211 -0.90 -8.02 19.54
N LYS A 212 -2.13 -8.53 19.66
CA LYS A 212 -2.44 -9.85 20.23
C LYS A 212 -2.53 -10.97 19.20
N GLU A 213 -2.91 -10.64 17.97
CA GLU A 213 -3.16 -11.60 16.90
C GLU A 213 -2.43 -11.20 15.61
N LEU A 214 -1.87 -12.19 14.91
CA LEU A 214 -1.19 -12.01 13.63
C LEU A 214 -1.97 -12.75 12.53
N PHE A 215 -2.72 -11.97 11.75
CA PHE A 215 -3.50 -12.43 10.60
C PHE A 215 -3.26 -11.53 9.38
N ILE A 216 -2.03 -11.03 9.24
CA ILE A 216 -1.68 -10.00 8.26
C ILE A 216 -1.46 -10.68 6.89
N GLY A 217 -0.72 -11.77 6.87
CA GLY A 217 -0.43 -12.59 5.69
C GLY A 217 0.86 -12.17 4.99
N PHE A 218 1.98 -12.76 5.41
CA PHE A 218 3.31 -12.64 4.81
C PHE A 218 3.70 -13.86 3.97
N ALA A 219 2.78 -14.79 3.72
CA ALA A 219 3.05 -15.95 2.87
C ALA A 219 3.65 -15.55 1.52
N GLU A 220 4.53 -16.39 0.99
CA GLU A 220 5.25 -16.20 -0.29
C GLU A 220 6.15 -14.96 -0.36
N CYS A 221 6.42 -14.26 0.76
CA CYS A 221 7.45 -13.23 0.81
C CYS A 221 8.85 -13.85 0.68
N LYS A 222 9.23 -14.22 -0.54
CA LYS A 222 10.45 -14.99 -0.86
C LYS A 222 11.76 -14.30 -0.46
N ASN A 223 11.72 -12.99 -0.25
CA ASN A 223 12.86 -12.19 0.18
C ASN A 223 12.88 -11.91 1.68
N LEU A 224 11.87 -12.35 2.45
CA LEU A 224 11.75 -12.04 3.87
C LEU A 224 12.80 -12.81 4.68
N GLU A 225 13.75 -12.07 5.25
CA GLU A 225 14.87 -12.63 6.02
C GLU A 225 14.63 -12.53 7.52
N ASN A 226 14.00 -11.43 7.97
CA ASN A 226 13.88 -11.10 9.37
C ASN A 226 12.48 -10.60 9.74
N VAL A 227 11.95 -11.12 10.85
CA VAL A 227 10.71 -10.66 11.46
C VAL A 227 10.94 -10.51 12.95
N ILE A 228 10.67 -9.32 13.49
CA ILE A 228 10.68 -9.08 14.93
C ILE A 228 9.26 -9.33 15.44
N ILE A 229 9.06 -10.48 16.09
CA ILE A 229 7.78 -10.87 16.70
C ILE A 229 7.69 -10.34 18.14
N PRO A 230 6.68 -9.51 18.47
CA PRO A 230 6.51 -8.98 19.81
C PRO A 230 5.94 -10.02 20.76
N SER A 231 6.21 -9.84 22.06
CA SER A 231 5.83 -10.80 23.11
C SER A 231 4.31 -10.89 23.34
N SER A 232 3.60 -9.83 22.93
CA SER A 232 2.15 -9.69 23.02
C SER A 232 1.38 -10.63 22.09
N ILE A 233 2.01 -11.18 21.04
CA ILE A 233 1.34 -12.09 20.10
C ILE A 233 0.98 -13.39 20.82
N LYS A 234 -0.30 -13.77 20.74
CA LYS A 234 -0.85 -15.00 21.33
C LYS A 234 -1.47 -15.94 20.30
N LYS A 235 -1.78 -15.43 19.10
CA LYS A 235 -2.44 -16.19 18.05
C LYS A 235 -1.88 -15.78 16.69
N MET A 236 -1.64 -16.76 15.84
CA MET A 236 -1.19 -16.55 14.47
C MET A 236 -1.98 -17.48 13.54
N SER A 237 -2.15 -17.08 12.27
CA SER A 237 -2.54 -18.04 11.24
C SER A 237 -1.49 -19.11 11.08
N GLU A 238 -1.85 -20.31 10.64
CA GLU A 238 -0.88 -21.32 10.20
C GLU A 238 -0.25 -20.95 8.85
N TYR A 239 -0.85 -20.03 8.11
CA TYR A 239 -0.40 -19.61 6.77
C TYR A 239 0.30 -18.25 6.80
N GLU A 240 0.66 -17.76 7.99
CA GLU A 240 1.19 -16.40 8.13
C GLU A 240 2.54 -16.21 7.44
N PHE A 241 3.38 -17.24 7.44
CA PHE A 241 4.75 -17.23 6.89
C PHE A 241 5.00 -18.40 5.93
N GLU A 242 3.95 -19.00 5.37
CA GLU A 242 4.08 -20.11 4.41
C GLU A 242 4.97 -19.67 3.23
N ASP A 243 5.86 -20.55 2.77
CA ASP A 243 6.78 -20.30 1.65
C ASP A 243 7.59 -19.00 1.75
N CYS A 244 8.14 -18.75 2.95
CA CYS A 244 9.14 -17.73 3.26
C CYS A 244 10.55 -18.38 3.46
N PRO A 245 11.18 -18.88 2.38
CA PRO A 245 12.38 -19.71 2.45
C PRO A 245 13.62 -18.98 3.00
N ARG A 246 13.65 -17.65 2.97
CA ARG A 246 14.81 -16.85 3.40
C ARG A 246 14.79 -16.43 4.87
N LEU A 247 13.73 -16.72 5.62
CA LEU A 247 13.68 -16.43 7.05
C LEU A 247 14.86 -17.10 7.75
N SER A 248 15.66 -16.30 8.47
CA SER A 248 16.82 -16.82 9.19
C SER A 248 16.41 -17.87 10.23
N LEU A 249 17.30 -18.83 10.54
CA LEU A 249 17.01 -19.86 11.57
C LEU A 249 16.63 -19.24 12.92
N LYS A 250 17.32 -18.14 13.29
CA LYS A 250 17.01 -17.38 14.52
C LYS A 250 15.59 -16.81 14.48
N THR A 251 15.20 -16.21 13.37
CA THR A 251 13.85 -15.65 13.19
C THR A 251 12.79 -16.74 13.20
N ARG A 252 13.01 -17.85 12.48
CA ARG A 252 12.11 -19.01 12.47
C ARG A 252 11.89 -19.55 13.90
N GLN A 253 12.96 -19.69 14.68
CA GLN A 253 12.87 -20.13 16.07
C GLN A 253 12.04 -19.16 16.91
N ALA A 254 12.29 -17.85 16.83
CA ALA A 254 11.52 -16.85 17.56
C ALA A 254 10.01 -16.87 17.19
N ILE A 255 9.69 -17.05 15.90
CA ILE A 255 8.31 -17.21 15.43
C ILE A 255 7.67 -18.49 16.01
N LYS A 256 8.41 -19.61 16.05
CA LYS A 256 7.93 -20.87 16.65
C LYS A 256 7.72 -20.74 18.16
N ASP A 257 8.64 -20.09 18.87
CA ASP A 257 8.55 -19.84 20.31
C ASP A 257 7.35 -18.95 20.67
N ALA A 258 6.97 -18.04 19.77
CA ALA A 258 5.74 -17.25 19.88
C ALA A 258 4.44 -18.06 19.58
N GLY A 259 4.55 -19.36 19.25
CA GLY A 259 3.41 -20.27 19.10
C GLY A 259 2.97 -20.54 17.65
N TYR A 260 3.77 -20.19 16.64
CA TYR A 260 3.41 -20.43 15.24
C TYR A 260 3.48 -21.92 14.88
N LYS A 261 2.40 -22.46 14.31
CA LYS A 261 2.32 -23.89 13.98
C LYS A 261 2.51 -24.22 12.49
N GLY A 262 2.56 -23.21 11.63
CA GLY A 262 2.68 -23.37 10.19
C GLY A 262 4.07 -23.70 9.64
N SER A 263 4.16 -23.81 8.33
CA SER A 263 5.41 -23.96 7.56
C SER A 263 6.09 -22.61 7.31
N PHE A 264 7.37 -22.65 6.94
CA PHE A 264 8.15 -21.52 6.45
C PHE A 264 8.70 -21.82 5.07
#